data_AF-A0A1F2UEH8-F1
#
_entry.id   AF-A0A1F2UEH8-F1
#
_cell.length_a   1.000
_cell.length_b   1.000
_cell.length_c   1.000
_cell.angle_alpha   90.00
_cell.angle_beta   90.00
_cell.angle_gamma   90.00
#
_symmetry.space_group_name_H-M   'P 1'
#
loop_
_entity.id
_entity.type
_entity.pdbx_description
1 polymer ?
#
loop_
_entity_poly.entity_id
_entity_poly.type
_entity_poly.pdbx_seq_one_letter_code
_entity_poly.pdbx_strand_id
1 'polypeptide(L)'
;MAHNSANDKRQAHEMIERLTPSQVSAVVGLLETMLDPVSRAVANAPVDDEPLPEEEKKALEEARQWLQHNKGIPHEQVLAELGITREELCEI
;
A
#
# COMPACT_ATOMS: atom_id res chain seq x y z
N MET A 1 -5.29 -17.84 22.04
CA MET A 1 -5.45 -19.26 21.68
C MET A 1 -4.87 -19.44 20.30
N ALA A 2 -3.79 -20.20 20.14
CA ALA A 2 -3.21 -20.47 18.82
C ALA A 2 -4.17 -21.40 18.07
N HIS A 3 -4.97 -20.86 17.17
CA HIS A 3 -5.66 -21.71 16.20
C HIS A 3 -4.58 -22.48 15.45
N ASN A 4 -4.72 -23.80 15.40
CA ASN A 4 -3.82 -24.64 14.62
C ASN A 4 -4.07 -24.27 13.15
N SER A 5 -3.19 -23.46 12.54
CA SER A 5 -3.37 -22.89 11.21
C SER A 5 -3.73 -23.92 10.12
N ALA A 6 -3.36 -25.19 10.31
CA ALA A 6 -3.78 -26.29 9.44
C ALA A 6 -5.29 -26.59 9.51
N ASN A 7 -5.91 -26.46 10.68
CA ASN A 7 -7.34 -26.64 10.88
C ASN A 7 -8.14 -25.48 10.25
N ASP A 8 -7.64 -24.24 10.40
CA ASP A 8 -8.28 -23.03 9.84
C ASP A 8 -8.32 -23.08 8.32
N LYS A 9 -7.21 -23.48 7.69
CA LYS A 9 -7.14 -23.63 6.23
C LYS A 9 -8.14 -24.69 5.74
N ARG A 10 -8.22 -25.83 6.43
CA ARG A 10 -9.18 -26.89 6.08
C ARG A 10 -10.61 -26.41 6.20
N GLN A 11 -10.94 -25.71 7.29
CA GLN A 11 -12.26 -25.11 7.48
C GLN A 11 -12.59 -24.10 6.37
N ALA A 12 -11.64 -23.25 6.00
CA ALA A 12 -11.82 -22.29 4.91
C ALA A 12 -12.10 -23.00 3.57
N HIS A 13 -11.36 -24.07 3.24
CA HIS A 13 -11.63 -24.88 2.05
C HIS A 13 -13.04 -25.46 2.06
N GLU A 14 -13.49 -26.06 3.17
CA GLU A 14 -14.85 -26.61 3.27
C GLU A 14 -15.95 -25.55 3.10
N MET A 15 -15.70 -24.31 3.53
CA MET A 15 -16.63 -23.20 3.33
C MET A 15 -16.67 -22.77 1.86
N ILE A 16 -15.52 -22.70 1.19
CA ILE A 16 -15.41 -22.32 -0.23
C ILE A 16 -16.17 -23.33 -1.12
N GLU A 17 -16.08 -24.62 -0.84
CA GLU A 17 -16.78 -25.68 -1.60
C GLU A 17 -18.31 -25.57 -1.54
N ARG A 18 -18.87 -24.83 -0.57
CA ARG A 18 -20.32 -24.65 -0.40
C ARG A 18 -20.85 -23.37 -1.05
N LEU A 19 -19.97 -22.53 -1.58
CA LEU A 19 -20.35 -21.24 -2.17
C LEU A 19 -20.94 -21.41 -3.58
N THR A 20 -21.83 -20.50 -3.95
CA THR A 20 -22.26 -20.36 -5.34
C THR A 20 -21.15 -19.76 -6.21
N PRO A 21 -21.14 -19.96 -7.54
CA PRO A 21 -20.09 -19.45 -8.41
C PRO A 21 -19.84 -17.93 -8.29
N SER A 22 -20.90 -17.13 -8.14
CA SER A 22 -20.76 -15.67 -7.95
C SER A 22 -20.13 -15.30 -6.61
N GLN A 23 -20.41 -16.06 -5.55
CA GLN A 23 -19.79 -15.87 -4.24
C GLN A 23 -18.32 -16.30 -4.24
N VAL A 24 -17.97 -17.36 -4.96
CA VAL A 24 -16.56 -17.76 -5.14
C VAL A 24 -15.77 -16.64 -5.79
N SER A 25 -16.26 -16.03 -6.88
CA SER A 25 -15.58 -14.88 -7.52
C SER A 25 -15.35 -13.72 -6.57
N ALA A 26 -16.33 -13.39 -5.72
CA ALA A 26 -16.16 -12.34 -4.71
C ALA A 26 -15.09 -12.69 -3.66
N VAL A 27 -15.06 -13.94 -3.20
CA VAL A 27 -14.07 -14.41 -2.22
C VAL A 27 -12.66 -14.47 -2.82
N VAL A 28 -12.53 -14.85 -4.10
CA VAL A 28 -11.24 -14.83 -4.80
C VAL A 28 -10.67 -13.41 -4.85
N GLY A 29 -11.45 -12.41 -5.26
CA GLY A 29 -10.97 -11.02 -5.28
C GLY A 29 -10.55 -10.49 -3.90
N LEU A 30 -11.27 -10.90 -2.84
CA LEU A 30 -10.88 -10.60 -1.46
C LEU A 30 -9.54 -11.27 -1.10
N LEU A 31 -9.37 -12.55 -1.42
CA LEU A 31 -8.13 -13.28 -1.16
C LEU A 31 -6.96 -12.71 -1.94
N GLU A 32 -7.14 -12.30 -3.20
CA GLU A 32 -6.12 -11.62 -4.00
C GLU A 32 -5.66 -10.32 -3.31
N THR A 33 -6.60 -9.53 -2.79
CA THR A 33 -6.28 -8.30 -2.06
C THR A 33 -5.51 -8.59 -0.76
N MET A 34 -5.89 -9.65 -0.03
CA MET A 34 -5.20 -10.06 1.20
C MET A 34 -3.81 -10.65 0.95
N LEU A 35 -3.59 -11.22 -0.24
CA LEU A 35 -2.36 -11.89 -0.62
C LEU A 35 -1.43 -11.00 -1.46
N ASP A 36 -1.85 -9.79 -1.79
CA ASP A 36 -1.03 -8.80 -2.47
C ASP A 36 0.30 -8.62 -1.72
N PRO A 37 1.45 -8.88 -2.38
CA PRO A 37 2.75 -8.92 -1.70
C PRO A 37 3.15 -7.58 -1.09
N VAL A 38 2.78 -6.47 -1.73
CA VAL A 38 3.09 -5.12 -1.23
C VAL A 38 2.24 -4.82 0.00
N SER A 39 0.92 -4.99 -0.08
CA SER A 39 -0.01 -4.78 1.04
C SER A 39 0.37 -5.65 2.23
N ARG A 40 0.76 -6.90 1.98
CA ARG A 40 1.22 -7.81 3.02
C ARG A 40 2.56 -7.40 3.61
N ALA A 41 3.51 -6.94 2.79
CA ALA A 41 4.80 -6.43 3.29
C ALA A 41 4.59 -5.21 4.18
N VAL A 42 3.74 -4.26 3.76
CA VAL A 42 3.38 -3.06 4.54
C VAL A 42 2.67 -3.44 5.84
N ALA A 43 1.69 -4.34 5.80
CA ALA A 43 0.93 -4.75 6.99
C ALA A 43 1.78 -5.50 8.02
N ASN A 44 2.87 -6.17 7.60
CA ASN A 44 3.78 -6.88 8.48
C ASN A 44 5.08 -6.11 8.75
N ALA A 45 5.27 -4.93 8.15
CA ALA A 45 6.42 -4.10 8.41
C ALA A 45 6.38 -3.64 9.88
N PRO A 46 7.53 -3.63 10.58
CA PRO A 46 7.61 -2.98 11.88
C PRO A 46 7.28 -1.49 11.72
N VAL A 47 6.82 -0.86 12.80
CA VAL A 47 6.68 0.60 12.83
C VAL A 47 8.06 1.21 12.61
N ASP A 48 8.14 2.21 11.73
CA ASP A 48 9.35 3.01 11.54
C ASP A 48 9.50 3.97 12.73
N ASP A 49 10.24 3.51 13.73
CA ASP A 49 10.58 4.26 14.95
C ASP A 49 12.00 4.87 14.86
N GLU A 50 12.60 4.93 13.66
CA GLU A 50 13.93 5.48 13.49
C GLU A 50 13.93 6.99 13.77
N PRO A 51 14.88 7.50 14.59
CA PRO A 51 14.92 8.91 14.89
C PRO A 51 15.30 9.69 13.64
N LEU A 52 14.47 10.65 13.27
CA LEU A 52 14.77 11.52 12.12
C LEU A 52 16.12 12.25 12.36
N PRO A 53 17.12 12.09 11.47
CA PRO A 53 18.41 12.76 11.61
C PRO A 53 18.27 14.29 11.61
N GLU A 54 19.20 14.99 12.27
CA GLU A 54 19.17 16.46 12.34
C GLU A 54 19.31 17.12 10.96
N GLU A 55 20.06 16.50 10.05
CA GLU A 55 20.18 16.96 8.67
C GLU A 55 18.85 16.89 7.93
N GLU A 56 18.11 15.80 8.08
CA GLU A 56 16.79 15.62 7.46
C GLU A 56 15.76 16.58 8.07
N LYS A 57 15.78 16.77 9.40
CA LYS A 57 14.96 17.80 10.07
C LYS A 57 15.20 19.19 9.50
N LYS A 58 16.48 19.54 9.30
CA LYS A 58 16.87 20.83 8.72
C LYS A 58 16.38 20.95 7.27
N ALA A 59 16.56 19.92 6.45
CA ALA A 59 16.08 19.90 5.07
C ALA A 59 14.55 20.05 4.98
N LEU A 60 13.80 19.39 5.87
CA LEU A 60 12.34 19.54 5.95
C LEU A 60 11.94 20.97 6.33
N GLU A 61 12.63 21.58 7.29
CA GLU A 61 12.34 22.94 7.72
C GLU A 61 12.65 23.96 6.61
N GLU A 62 13.77 23.80 5.91
CA GLU A 62 14.11 24.60 4.73
C GLU A 62 13.06 24.46 3.62
N ALA A 63 12.61 23.24 3.33
CA ALA A 63 11.56 22.99 2.34
C ALA A 63 10.22 23.65 2.75
N ARG A 64 9.85 23.58 4.03
CA ARG A 64 8.64 24.24 4.57
C ARG A 64 8.75 25.76 4.48
N GLN A 65 9.89 26.34 4.84
CA GLN A 65 10.12 27.79 4.72
C GLN A 65 10.08 28.23 3.26
N TRP A 66 10.67 27.46 2.35
CA TRP A 66 10.60 27.74 0.92
C TRP A 66 9.15 27.77 0.43
N LEU A 67 8.31 26.81 0.86
CA LEU A 67 6.89 26.74 0.51
C LEU A 67 6.03 27.87 1.11
N GLN A 68 6.49 28.56 2.15
CA GLN A 68 5.78 29.76 2.66
C GLN A 68 5.92 30.95 1.70
N HIS A 69 7.00 30.98 0.92
CA HIS A 69 7.33 32.09 0.02
C HIS A 69 7.15 31.75 -1.45
N ASN A 70 7.04 30.46 -1.79
CA ASN A 70 6.95 29.96 -3.16
C ASN A 70 5.77 29.00 -3.30
N LYS A 71 5.22 28.89 -4.51
CA LYS A 71 4.19 27.90 -4.81
C LYS A 71 4.86 26.56 -5.14
N GLY A 72 4.31 25.48 -4.59
CA GLY A 72 4.67 24.14 -5.02
C GLY A 72 4.29 23.90 -6.49
N ILE A 73 4.98 22.96 -7.13
CA ILE A 73 4.67 22.55 -8.50
C ILE A 73 3.43 21.65 -8.46
N PRO A 74 2.37 21.95 -9.23
CA PRO A 74 1.20 21.09 -9.32
C PRO A 74 1.59 19.70 -9.85
N HIS A 75 0.96 18.65 -9.31
CA HIS A 75 1.25 17.27 -9.71
C HIS A 75 1.14 17.05 -11.23
N GLU A 76 0.10 17.60 -11.88
CA GLU A 76 -0.09 17.49 -13.33
C GLU A 76 1.04 18.15 -14.15
N GLN A 77 1.64 19.22 -13.62
CA GLN A 77 2.78 19.86 -14.26
C GLN A 77 4.03 18.97 -14.18
N VAL A 78 4.25 18.30 -13.03
CA VAL A 78 5.37 17.35 -12.87
C VAL A 78 5.26 16.19 -13.86
N LEU A 79 4.05 15.63 -14.02
CA LEU A 79 3.80 14.55 -14.99
C LEU A 79 4.10 14.99 -16.43
N ALA A 80 3.63 16.19 -16.81
CA ALA A 80 3.87 16.76 -18.13
C ALA A 80 5.36 17.02 -18.40
N GLU A 81 6.11 17.51 -17.42
CA GLU A 81 7.56 17.77 -17.53
C GLU A 81 8.37 16.47 -17.64
N LEU A 82 7.94 15.40 -16.96
CA LEU A 82 8.58 14.08 -17.01
C LEU A 82 8.13 13.24 -18.22
N GLY A 83 7.11 13.67 -18.95
CA GLY A 83 6.58 12.97 -20.12
C GLY A 83 5.89 11.64 -19.80
N ILE A 84 5.38 11.51 -18.57
CA ILE A 84 4.69 10.30 -18.08
C ILE A 84 3.24 10.61 -17.77
N THR A 85 2.40 9.61 -17.93
CA THR A 85 1.00 9.64 -17.52
C THR A 85 0.85 9.21 -16.06
N ARG A 86 -0.30 9.53 -15.46
CA ARG A 86 -0.63 9.07 -14.11
C ARG A 86 -0.75 7.55 -14.06
N GLU A 87 -1.30 6.98 -15.12
CA GLU A 87 -1.47 5.53 -15.29
C GLU A 87 -0.11 4.83 -15.32
N GLU A 88 0.84 5.34 -16.12
CA GLU A 88 2.22 4.81 -16.13
C GLU A 88 2.91 4.94 -14.77
N LEU A 89 2.67 6.02 -14.02
CA LEU A 89 3.22 6.17 -12.66
C LEU A 89 2.64 5.15 -11.67
N CYS A 90 1.36 4.79 -11.80
CA CYS A 90 0.69 3.82 -10.94
C CYS A 90 0.92 2.36 -11.34
N GLU A 91 1.49 2.11 -12.52
CA GLU A 91 1.86 0.78 -13.02
C GLU A 91 3.31 0.37 -12.67
N ILE A 92 4.11 1.27 -12.07
CA ILE A 92 5.46 1.01 -11.55
C ILE A 92 5.39 0.43 -10.13
#